data_AF-A0A7K2AVM2-F1
#
_entry.id   AF-A0A7K2AVM2-F1
#
_cell.length_a   1.000
_cell.length_b   1.000
_cell.length_c   1.000
_cell.angle_alpha   90.00
_cell.angle_beta   90.00
_cell.angle_gamma   90.00
#
_symmetry.space_group_name_H-M   'P 1'
#
loop_
_entity.id
_entity.type
_entity.pdbx_description
1 polymer ?
#
loop_
_entity_poly.entity_id
_entity_poly.type
_entity_poly.pdbx_seq_one_letter_code
_entity_poly.pdbx_strand_id
1 'polypeptide(L)'
;MTAAVFAVEATDGAARAGTVTTPRGTFSTPCFMPVGTRGAVPHLHSGDLEELGVEVVLANTYHLMLRPGAETVAQFGGIHGFAAWSGHVLTDSGGYQIYSLDPEVDDDGARFKSVYDGSICRLTPEDAVRLQALIGADITMVLDVCPSA
;
A
#
# COMPACT_ATOMS: atom_id res chain seq x y z
N MET A 1 5.30 19.41 7.56
CA MET A 1 4.33 18.44 6.99
C MET A 1 3.10 18.44 7.86
N THR A 2 1.94 18.73 7.30
CA THR A 2 0.66 18.59 8.00
C THR A 2 0.31 17.10 8.06
N ALA A 3 -0.03 16.61 9.25
CA ALA A 3 -0.53 15.25 9.44
C ALA A 3 -1.84 15.06 8.66
N ALA A 4 -2.18 13.81 8.32
CA ALA A 4 -3.47 13.51 7.71
C ALA A 4 -4.63 13.94 8.64
N VAL A 5 -5.64 14.59 8.08
CA VAL A 5 -6.84 15.04 8.81
C VAL A 5 -8.06 14.37 8.22
N PHE A 6 -8.91 13.81 9.08
CA PHE A 6 -10.21 13.25 8.68
C PHE A 6 -11.34 14.12 9.25
N ALA A 7 -12.21 14.61 8.37
CA ALA A 7 -13.39 15.38 8.73
C ALA A 7 -14.66 14.61 8.32
N VAL A 8 -15.55 14.40 9.29
CA VAL A 8 -16.89 13.83 9.02
C VAL A 8 -17.83 14.96 8.63
N GLU A 9 -18.47 14.83 7.47
CA GLU A 9 -19.37 15.84 6.91
C GLU A 9 -20.84 15.51 7.16
N ALA A 10 -21.18 14.22 7.12
CA ALA A 10 -22.53 13.74 7.36
C ALA A 10 -22.54 12.34 7.99
N THR A 11 -23.61 12.03 8.72
CA THR A 11 -23.82 10.73 9.36
C THR A 11 -25.26 10.28 9.19
N ASP A 12 -25.47 8.98 8.98
CA ASP A 12 -26.77 8.32 9.04
C ASP A 12 -26.64 7.00 9.80
N GLY A 13 -27.15 6.96 11.04
CA GLY A 13 -26.87 5.87 11.97
C GLY A 13 -25.36 5.70 12.22
N ALA A 14 -24.82 4.53 11.84
CA ALA A 14 -23.39 4.24 11.92
C ALA A 14 -22.60 4.62 10.64
N ALA A 15 -23.28 4.97 9.55
CA ALA A 15 -22.65 5.38 8.31
C ALA A 15 -22.09 6.80 8.43
N ARG A 16 -20.94 7.05 7.80
CA ARG A 16 -20.27 8.35 7.79
C ARG A 16 -19.81 8.67 6.38
N ALA A 17 -20.09 9.89 5.94
CA ALA A 17 -19.47 10.49 4.77
C ALA A 17 -18.51 11.58 5.23
N GLY A 18 -17.37 11.72 4.56
CA GLY A 18 -16.40 12.74 4.93
C GLY A 18 -15.17 12.75 4.05
N THR A 19 -14.23 13.64 4.36
CA THR A 19 -13.04 13.89 3.56
C THR A 19 -11.78 13.63 4.37
N VAL A 20 -10.81 12.98 3.74
CA VAL A 20 -9.45 12.85 4.26
C VAL A 20 -8.55 13.83 3.50
N THR A 21 -7.78 14.64 4.22
CA THR A 21 -6.76 15.53 3.66
C THR A 21 -5.37 15.02 4.00
N THR A 22 -4.52 14.85 3.00
CA THR A 22 -3.11 14.47 3.12
C THR A 22 -2.22 15.52 2.43
N PRO A 23 -0.88 15.44 2.54
CA PRO A 23 0.02 16.29 1.77
C PRO A 23 -0.15 16.20 0.24
N ARG A 24 -0.66 15.07 -0.30
CA ARG A 24 -0.92 14.90 -1.73
C ARG A 24 -2.19 15.60 -2.20
N GLY A 25 -3.17 15.74 -1.31
CA GLY A 25 -4.50 16.24 -1.64
C GLY A 25 -5.57 15.57 -0.80
N THR A 26 -6.80 15.60 -1.30
CA THR A 26 -7.98 15.10 -0.59
C THR A 26 -8.61 13.92 -1.28
N PHE A 27 -9.25 13.04 -0.52
CA PHE A 27 -10.15 12.00 -1.06
C PHE A 27 -11.39 11.83 -0.18
N SER A 28 -12.46 11.30 -0.77
CA SER A 28 -13.77 11.15 -0.12
C SER A 28 -13.93 9.78 0.55
N THR A 29 -14.74 9.72 1.60
CA THR A 29 -15.13 8.47 2.28
C THR A 29 -16.66 8.39 2.33
N PRO A 30 -17.29 7.20 2.17
CA PRO A 30 -16.66 5.88 1.99
C PRO A 30 -15.88 5.75 0.68
N CYS A 31 -14.70 5.12 0.74
CA CYS A 31 -13.79 5.00 -0.38
C CYS A 31 -13.58 3.53 -0.74
N PHE A 32 -13.73 3.17 -2.01
CA PHE A 32 -13.32 1.87 -2.53
C PHE A 32 -11.97 2.02 -3.22
N MET A 33 -11.03 1.12 -2.93
CA MET A 33 -9.64 1.23 -3.40
C MET A 33 -9.27 0.10 -4.38
N PRO A 34 -9.05 0.46 -5.66
CA PRO A 34 -8.28 -0.27 -6.65
C PRO A 34 -7.18 -1.18 -6.10
N VAL A 35 -7.20 -2.52 -6.25
CA VAL A 35 -5.99 -3.29 -5.85
C VAL A 35 -4.99 -3.32 -7.02
N GLY A 36 -3.89 -2.60 -6.84
CA GLY A 36 -2.72 -2.60 -7.71
C GLY A 36 -1.69 -3.65 -7.28
N THR A 37 -1.31 -4.50 -8.21
CA THR A 37 -0.27 -5.52 -8.01
C THR A 37 0.92 -5.19 -8.90
N ARG A 38 2.14 -5.11 -8.33
CA ARG A 38 3.37 -4.73 -9.07
C ARG A 38 3.29 -3.35 -9.76
N GLY A 39 2.59 -2.40 -9.14
CA GLY A 39 2.51 -1.02 -9.63
C GLY A 39 1.46 -0.78 -10.71
N ALA A 40 0.55 -1.73 -10.96
CA ALA A 40 -0.56 -1.55 -11.89
C ALA A 40 -1.84 -2.24 -11.39
N VAL A 41 -2.99 -1.67 -11.73
CA VAL A 41 -4.28 -2.36 -11.61
C VAL A 41 -4.44 -3.25 -12.84
N PRO A 42 -4.71 -4.57 -12.68
CA PRO A 42 -4.79 -5.46 -13.83
C PRO A 42 -5.78 -4.97 -14.89
N HIS A 43 -5.31 -4.92 -16.14
CA HIS A 43 -6.09 -4.53 -17.33
C HIS A 43 -6.49 -3.05 -17.45
N LEU A 44 -6.06 -2.18 -16.54
CA LEU A 44 -6.39 -0.75 -16.57
C LEU A 44 -5.12 0.11 -16.60
N HIS A 45 -5.15 1.17 -17.40
CA HIS A 45 -4.19 2.27 -17.37
C HIS A 45 -4.55 3.24 -16.24
N SER A 46 -3.59 4.08 -15.80
CA SER A 46 -3.88 5.14 -14.81
C SER A 46 -4.99 6.08 -15.28
N GLY A 47 -5.01 6.43 -16.57
CA GLY A 47 -6.07 7.26 -17.14
C GLY A 47 -7.47 6.64 -17.00
N ASP A 48 -7.60 5.31 -17.13
CA ASP A 48 -8.89 4.63 -16.93
C ASP A 48 -9.37 4.78 -15.48
N LEU A 49 -8.45 4.74 -14.51
CA LEU A 49 -8.75 4.94 -13.09
C LEU A 49 -9.20 6.38 -12.82
N GLU A 50 -8.58 7.36 -13.47
CA GLU A 50 -8.98 8.78 -13.38
C GLU A 50 -10.38 8.98 -13.97
N GLU A 51 -10.69 8.39 -15.13
CA GLU A 51 -12.01 8.45 -15.76
C GLU A 51 -13.11 7.79 -14.91
N LEU A 52 -12.77 6.71 -14.20
CA LEU A 52 -13.68 6.03 -13.26
C LEU A 52 -13.87 6.80 -11.94
N GLY A 53 -13.13 7.89 -11.72
CA GLY A 53 -13.20 8.67 -10.48
C GLY A 53 -12.57 7.96 -9.28
N VAL A 54 -11.59 7.08 -9.51
CA VAL A 54 -10.84 6.45 -8.42
C VAL A 54 -9.97 7.52 -7.76
N GLU A 55 -10.09 7.67 -6.44
CA GLU A 55 -9.28 8.64 -5.69
C GLU A 55 -8.05 7.97 -5.04
N VAL A 56 -8.18 6.70 -4.65
CA VAL A 56 -7.15 5.97 -3.90
C VAL A 56 -6.96 4.57 -4.49
N VAL A 57 -5.70 4.17 -4.68
CA VAL A 57 -5.31 2.80 -5.08
C VAL A 57 -4.56 2.13 -3.92
N LEU A 58 -4.88 0.86 -3.66
CA LEU A 58 -4.09 0.01 -2.77
C LEU A 58 -2.96 -0.64 -3.57
N ALA A 59 -1.72 -0.42 -3.18
CA ALA A 59 -0.54 -1.09 -3.74
C ALA A 59 0.01 -2.12 -2.76
N ASN A 60 0.39 -3.29 -3.26
CA ASN A 60 0.98 -4.32 -2.42
C ASN A 60 2.50 -4.14 -2.24
N THR A 61 2.94 -3.95 -1.00
CA THR A 61 4.36 -3.76 -0.63
C THR A 61 5.18 -5.00 -0.94
N TYR A 62 4.66 -6.21 -0.64
CA TYR A 62 5.36 -7.47 -0.86
C TYR A 62 5.81 -7.65 -2.32
N HIS A 63 4.95 -7.32 -3.28
CA HIS A 63 5.31 -7.39 -4.69
C HIS A 63 6.32 -6.33 -5.09
N LEU A 64 6.10 -5.07 -4.70
CA LEU A 64 6.97 -3.96 -5.07
C LEU A 64 8.37 -4.07 -4.47
N MET A 65 8.49 -4.54 -3.23
CA MET A 65 9.78 -4.72 -2.56
C MET A 65 10.63 -5.84 -3.16
N LEU A 66 10.00 -6.89 -3.73
CA LEU A 66 10.72 -8.00 -4.34
C LEU A 66 11.01 -7.74 -5.82
N ARG A 67 10.03 -7.23 -6.57
CA ARG A 67 10.18 -6.86 -7.99
C ARG A 67 9.28 -5.67 -8.33
N PRO A 68 9.85 -4.52 -8.74
CA PRO A 68 11.25 -4.31 -9.17
C PRO A 68 12.24 -3.99 -8.04
N GLY A 69 11.81 -3.96 -6.78
CA GLY A 69 12.59 -3.47 -5.65
C GLY A 69 12.18 -2.06 -5.24
N ALA A 70 12.07 -1.80 -3.94
CA ALA A 70 11.61 -0.50 -3.42
C ALA A 70 12.56 0.65 -3.81
N GLU A 71 13.87 0.38 -3.87
CA GLU A 71 14.89 1.33 -4.31
C GLU A 71 14.71 1.71 -5.78
N THR A 72 14.37 0.73 -6.63
CA THR A 72 14.07 0.99 -8.05
C THR A 72 12.83 1.88 -8.15
N VAL A 73 11.75 1.56 -7.42
CA VAL A 73 10.54 2.40 -7.40
C VAL A 73 10.86 3.83 -6.96
N ALA A 74 11.68 3.99 -5.91
CA ALA A 74 12.12 5.30 -5.43
C ALA A 74 12.86 6.11 -6.52
N GLN A 75 13.73 5.46 -7.31
CA GLN A 75 14.47 6.11 -8.40
C GLN A 75 13.56 6.66 -9.52
N PHE A 76 12.38 6.06 -9.73
CA PHE A 76 11.37 6.55 -10.67
C PHE A 76 10.45 7.63 -10.08
N GLY A 77 10.81 8.21 -8.92
CA GLY A 77 9.99 9.22 -8.25
C GLY A 77 8.95 8.64 -7.30
N GLY A 78 9.19 7.43 -6.78
CA GLY A 78 8.25 6.69 -5.95
C GLY A 78 7.14 6.04 -6.77
N ILE A 79 6.15 5.47 -6.08
CA ILE A 79 5.08 4.67 -6.67
C ILE A 79 4.23 5.47 -7.68
N HIS A 80 4.07 6.76 -7.42
CA HIS A 80 3.31 7.66 -8.28
C HIS A 80 4.00 7.89 -9.63
N GLY A 81 5.32 8.15 -9.61
CA GLY A 81 6.10 8.29 -10.83
C GLY A 81 6.26 6.96 -11.57
N PHE A 82 6.46 5.86 -10.83
CA PHE A 82 6.57 4.52 -11.39
C PHE A 82 5.29 4.03 -12.06
N ALA A 83 4.12 4.27 -11.46
CA ALA A 83 2.81 3.84 -11.98
C ALA A 83 2.13 4.89 -12.86
N ALA A 84 2.74 6.08 -13.03
CA ALA A 84 2.13 7.26 -13.65
C ALA A 84 0.73 7.56 -13.08
N TRP A 85 0.59 7.52 -11.76
CA TRP A 85 -0.66 7.70 -11.02
C TRP A 85 -0.63 8.98 -10.18
N SER A 86 -1.61 9.87 -10.40
CA SER A 86 -1.69 11.18 -9.78
C SER A 86 -2.44 11.19 -8.43
N GLY A 87 -3.38 10.25 -8.25
CA GLY A 87 -4.17 10.09 -7.03
C GLY A 87 -3.38 9.47 -5.87
N HIS A 88 -4.10 9.16 -4.79
CA HIS A 88 -3.49 8.62 -3.57
C HIS A 88 -3.13 7.15 -3.69
N VAL A 89 -2.10 6.74 -2.97
CA VAL A 89 -1.71 5.32 -2.82
C VAL A 89 -1.66 4.95 -1.34
N LEU A 90 -2.41 3.92 -0.99
CA LEU A 90 -2.24 3.17 0.24
C LEU A 90 -1.35 1.96 -0.03
N THR A 91 -0.34 1.72 0.79
CA THR A 91 0.39 0.45 0.75
C THR A 91 -0.02 -0.44 1.90
N ASP A 92 -0.23 -1.73 1.62
CA ASP A 92 -0.29 -2.72 2.69
C ASP A 92 1.10 -2.94 3.31
N SER A 93 1.16 -3.63 4.45
CA SER A 93 2.41 -3.92 5.14
C SER A 93 3.19 -5.08 4.52
N GLY A 94 2.51 -5.89 3.70
CA GLY A 94 2.99 -7.19 3.21
C GLY A 94 2.80 -8.37 4.18
N GLY A 95 2.36 -8.12 5.43
CA GLY A 95 2.19 -9.15 6.45
C GLY A 95 1.23 -10.27 6.04
N TYR A 96 0.08 -9.90 5.47
CA TYR A 96 -0.91 -10.87 5.00
C TYR A 96 -0.40 -11.79 3.87
N GLN A 97 0.31 -11.24 2.89
CA GLN A 97 0.88 -12.02 1.79
C GLN A 97 1.98 -12.93 2.29
N ILE A 98 2.83 -12.47 3.21
CA ILE A 98 3.86 -13.29 3.83
C ILE A 98 3.25 -14.44 4.63
N TYR A 99 2.17 -14.19 5.36
CA TYR A 99 1.44 -15.23 6.09
C TYR A 99 0.97 -16.38 5.19
N SER A 100 0.51 -16.07 3.96
CA SER A 100 0.10 -17.10 3.00
C SER A 100 1.24 -18.02 2.50
N LEU A 101 2.49 -17.72 2.87
CA LEU A 101 3.70 -18.45 2.47
C LEU A 101 4.28 -19.32 3.60
N ASP A 102 3.54 -19.55 4.67
CA ASP A 102 3.98 -20.32 5.85
C ASP A 102 5.31 -19.79 6.44
N PRO A 103 5.34 -18.53 6.89
CA PRO A 103 6.56 -17.87 7.33
C PRO A 103 7.00 -18.38 8.71
N GLU A 104 8.30 -18.35 8.98
CA GLU A 104 8.81 -18.45 10.34
C GLU A 104 8.71 -17.08 11.02
N VAL A 105 7.97 -16.99 12.11
CA VAL A 105 7.78 -15.75 12.87
C VAL A 105 8.50 -15.84 14.21
N ASP A 106 9.22 -14.77 14.56
CA ASP A 106 9.82 -14.55 15.88
C ASP A 106 9.50 -13.10 16.34
N ASP A 107 9.96 -12.73 17.53
CA ASP A 107 9.66 -11.42 18.15
C ASP A 107 10.13 -10.23 17.29
N ASP A 108 11.15 -10.43 16.44
CA ASP A 108 11.72 -9.38 15.61
C ASP A 108 11.01 -9.26 14.23
N GLY A 109 10.13 -10.20 13.84
CA GLY A 109 9.47 -10.21 12.52
C GLY A 109 9.32 -11.58 11.84
N ALA A 110 9.22 -11.61 10.50
CA ALA A 110 8.94 -12.81 9.72
C ALA A 110 10.05 -13.16 8.70
N ARG A 111 10.47 -14.43 8.65
CA ARG A 111 11.29 -15.02 7.58
C ARG A 111 10.40 -15.82 6.64
N PHE A 112 10.58 -15.66 5.33
CA PHE A 112 9.77 -16.34 4.33
C PHE A 112 10.55 -16.56 3.04
N LYS A 113 10.04 -17.44 2.18
CA LYS A 113 10.63 -17.73 0.88
C LYS A 113 9.99 -16.86 -0.21
N SER A 114 10.80 -16.14 -0.97
CA SER A 114 10.36 -15.36 -2.13
C SER A 114 9.70 -16.26 -3.18
N VAL A 115 8.51 -15.89 -3.64
CA VAL A 115 7.79 -16.60 -4.73
C VAL A 115 8.46 -16.43 -6.10
N TYR A 116 9.42 -15.51 -6.23
CA TYR A 116 10.03 -15.17 -7.51
C TYR A 116 11.29 -15.99 -7.83
N ASP A 117 12.09 -16.29 -6.83
CA ASP A 117 13.40 -16.93 -6.96
C ASP A 117 13.73 -17.93 -5.85
N GLY A 118 12.85 -18.07 -4.85
CA GLY A 118 13.05 -18.96 -3.73
C GLY A 118 14.10 -18.51 -2.72
N SER A 119 14.59 -17.27 -2.81
CA SER A 119 15.48 -16.70 -1.80
C SER A 119 14.78 -16.56 -0.45
N ILE A 120 15.54 -16.65 0.65
CA ILE A 120 15.02 -16.39 1.99
C ILE A 120 15.05 -14.89 2.23
N CYS A 121 13.89 -14.33 2.53
CA CYS A 121 13.68 -12.92 2.85
C CYS A 121 13.34 -12.76 4.33
N ARG A 122 13.61 -11.57 4.85
CA ARG A 122 13.27 -11.15 6.21
C ARG A 122 12.50 -9.85 6.13
N LEU A 123 11.38 -9.75 6.86
CA LEU A 123 10.63 -8.51 7.03
C LEU A 123 10.40 -8.24 8.51
N THR A 124 10.89 -7.09 8.97
CA THR A 124 10.69 -6.55 10.32
C THR A 124 9.72 -5.36 10.26
N PRO A 125 9.14 -4.91 11.39
CA PRO A 125 8.33 -3.69 11.42
C PRO A 125 9.09 -2.46 10.88
N GLU A 126 10.38 -2.33 11.21
CA GLU A 126 11.25 -1.26 10.74
C GLU A 126 11.47 -1.34 9.23
N ASP A 127 11.67 -2.54 8.69
CA ASP A 127 11.77 -2.75 7.25
C ASP A 127 10.47 -2.42 6.53
N ALA A 128 9.31 -2.80 7.08
CA ALA A 128 8.02 -2.48 6.48
C ALA A 128 7.79 -0.96 6.40
N VAL A 129 8.14 -0.21 7.45
CA VAL A 129 8.07 1.26 7.43
C VAL A 129 9.06 1.84 6.41
N ARG A 130 10.32 1.38 6.43
CA ARG A 130 11.37 1.84 5.51
C ARG A 130 11.01 1.59 4.05
N LEU A 131 10.52 0.40 3.73
CA LEU A 131 10.15 0.01 2.37
C LEU A 131 8.95 0.81 1.87
N GLN A 132 7.91 0.97 2.69
CA GLN A 132 6.76 1.81 2.32
C GLN A 132 7.15 3.28 2.13
N ALA A 133 8.09 3.80 2.94
CA ALA A 133 8.65 5.14 2.76
C ALA A 133 9.46 5.28 1.46
N LEU A 134 10.25 4.26 1.08
CA LEU A 134 10.97 4.23 -0.20
C LEU A 134 10.00 4.14 -1.40
N ILE A 135 8.97 3.31 -1.28
CA ILE A 135 7.89 3.22 -2.27
C ILE A 135 7.19 4.58 -2.38
N GLY A 136 7.09 5.35 -1.31
CA GLY A 136 6.54 6.71 -1.32
C GLY A 136 5.03 6.73 -1.30
N ALA A 137 4.41 5.81 -0.55
CA ALA A 137 2.96 5.76 -0.35
C ALA A 137 2.45 6.90 0.54
N ASP A 138 1.20 7.31 0.35
CA ASP A 138 0.57 8.37 1.14
C ASP A 138 -0.01 7.85 2.46
N ILE A 139 -0.47 6.60 2.44
CA ILE A 139 -1.02 5.90 3.60
C ILE A 139 -0.24 4.60 3.74
N THR A 140 0.33 4.38 4.92
CA THR A 140 1.15 3.19 5.21
C THR A 140 0.49 2.36 6.28
N MET A 141 0.56 1.04 6.12
CA MET A 141 0.03 0.09 7.09
C MET A 141 1.16 -0.43 7.98
N VAL A 142 0.88 -0.58 9.27
CA VAL A 142 1.79 -1.23 10.21
C VAL A 142 1.96 -2.71 9.87
N LEU A 143 3.14 -3.27 10.08
CA LEU A 143 3.34 -4.70 9.95
C LEU A 143 2.56 -5.45 11.03
N ASP A 144 1.74 -6.39 10.58
CA ASP A 144 0.86 -7.20 11.40
C ASP A 144 1.10 -8.69 11.15
N VAL A 145 0.67 -9.51 12.10
CA VAL A 145 0.65 -10.97 11.99
C VAL A 145 -0.80 -11.40 11.93
N CYS A 146 -1.22 -11.94 10.78
CA CYS A 146 -2.55 -12.50 10.65
C CYS A 146 -2.58 -13.87 11.36
N PRO A 147 -3.38 -14.06 12.41
CA PRO A 147 -3.47 -15.36 13.07
C PRO A 147 -4.19 -16.38 12.18
N SER A 148 -3.85 -17.66 12.33
CA SER A 148 -4.65 -18.73 11.74
C SER A 148 -6.06 -18.73 12.34
N ALA A 149 -7.06 -18.79 11.46
CA ALA A 149 -8.47 -18.93 11.84
C ALA A 149 -8.76 -20.22 12.62
#